data_AF-A0A965VIQ8-F1
#
_entry.id   AF-A0A965VIQ8-F1
#
_cell.length_a   1.000
_cell.length_b   1.000
_cell.length_c   1.000
_cell.angle_alpha   90.00
_cell.angle_beta   90.00
_cell.angle_gamma   90.00
#
_symmetry.space_group_name_H-M   'P 1'
#
loop_
_entity.id
_entity.type
_entity.pdbx_description
1 polymer ?
#
loop_
_entity_poly.entity_id
_entity_poly.type
_entity_poly.pdbx_seq_one_letter_code
_entity_poly.pdbx_strand_id
1 'polypeptide(L)'
;MQEGNAASGRRYNYFGPHAGFSEPATIVESETTLAATDWGFELSGRDAFPADERSWRRLLSPDRLLEDLLECLNGTEMARRHFREIARVAGLVSGARRSDRQTQTSAGLIFDVLCEHDAGNMLLAQARREVLERHFEFRRLQDTLESLARKDIRVVETARLSPLAFPIWAEHIQSRLTTQGWLERIADMARELEEAAGSR
;
A
#
# COMPACT_ATOMS: atom_id res chain seq x y z
N MET A 1 18.05 22.53 -43.37
CA MET A 1 18.03 23.53 -42.28
C MET A 1 16.88 23.17 -41.36
N GLN A 2 17.16 23.22 -40.07
CA GLN A 2 16.55 22.49 -38.95
C GLN A 2 15.48 23.31 -38.21
N GLU A 3 14.76 22.62 -37.31
CA GLU A 3 14.02 23.12 -36.12
C GLU A 3 12.68 23.86 -36.35
N GLY A 4 11.62 23.72 -35.54
CA GLY A 4 11.44 22.97 -34.29
C GLY A 4 10.44 23.70 -33.36
N ASN A 5 9.51 22.93 -32.76
CA ASN A 5 8.86 23.14 -31.44
C ASN A 5 7.86 24.32 -31.21
N ALA A 6 6.66 23.96 -30.75
CA ALA A 6 5.96 24.67 -29.67
C ALA A 6 5.01 23.69 -28.93
N ALA A 7 5.54 23.03 -27.90
CA ALA A 7 4.80 22.25 -26.93
C ALA A 7 3.79 23.12 -26.16
N SER A 8 2.51 22.75 -26.22
CA SER A 8 1.44 23.32 -25.39
C SER A 8 1.61 22.88 -23.94
N GLY A 9 2.11 23.79 -23.10
CA GLY A 9 2.33 23.57 -21.67
C GLY A 9 1.07 23.20 -20.91
N ARG A 10 1.05 22.00 -20.32
CA ARG A 10 0.08 21.61 -19.29
C ARG A 10 0.63 22.03 -17.93
N ARG A 11 -0.11 22.90 -17.22
CA ARG A 11 0.19 23.31 -15.85
C ARG A 11 -0.31 22.20 -14.92
N TYR A 12 0.62 21.51 -14.27
CA TYR A 12 0.30 20.68 -13.11
C TYR A 12 0.48 21.56 -11.86
N ASN A 13 -0.56 21.70 -11.04
CA ASN A 13 -0.48 22.44 -9.80
C ASN A 13 0.29 21.61 -8.77
N TYR A 14 1.58 21.91 -8.64
CA TYR A 14 2.44 21.41 -7.58
C TYR A 14 2.44 22.44 -6.44
N PHE A 15 1.89 22.09 -5.27
CA PHE A 15 2.08 22.86 -4.03
C PHE A 15 3.16 22.18 -3.19
N GLY A 16 4.38 22.71 -3.26
CA GLY A 16 5.47 22.38 -2.35
C GLY A 16 6.22 23.66 -1.92
N PRO A 17 6.82 23.70 -0.72
CA PRO A 17 7.48 24.89 -0.21
C PRO A 17 8.91 25.02 -0.77
N HIS A 18 9.19 26.19 -1.37
CA HIS A 18 10.45 26.87 -1.67
C HIS A 18 11.76 26.11 -2.04
N ALA A 19 12.16 26.32 -3.29
CA ALA A 19 13.48 26.67 -3.85
C ALA A 19 14.81 26.28 -3.16
N GLY A 20 15.64 25.54 -3.95
CA GLY A 20 17.07 25.80 -4.14
C GLY A 20 18.05 24.81 -3.51
N PHE A 21 18.68 23.94 -4.30
CA PHE A 21 20.09 23.49 -4.20
C PHE A 21 20.46 22.63 -5.44
N SER A 22 21.69 22.81 -5.94
CA SER A 22 22.33 22.20 -7.12
C SER A 22 22.73 20.72 -6.93
N GLU A 23 22.82 19.97 -8.04
CA GLU A 23 23.25 18.55 -8.29
C GLU A 23 24.26 17.87 -7.33
N PRO A 24 24.37 16.50 -7.28
CA PRO A 24 24.01 15.51 -8.32
C PRO A 24 23.11 14.32 -7.88
N ALA A 25 22.57 13.64 -8.90
CA ALA A 25 21.67 12.49 -8.82
C ALA A 25 22.27 11.27 -8.08
N THR A 26 21.50 10.66 -7.16
CA THR A 26 21.70 9.29 -6.67
C THR A 26 20.38 8.76 -6.09
N ILE A 27 19.88 7.68 -6.69
CA ILE A 27 18.79 6.76 -6.29
C ILE A 27 17.56 7.42 -5.63
N VAL A 28 16.52 7.71 -6.40
CA VAL A 28 15.22 8.12 -5.85
C VAL A 28 14.31 6.89 -5.77
N GLU A 29 14.25 6.32 -4.57
CA GLU A 29 13.17 5.44 -4.12
C GLU A 29 11.85 6.18 -4.35
N SER A 30 10.90 5.59 -5.09
CA SER A 30 9.66 6.27 -5.46
C SER A 30 8.81 6.53 -4.20
N GLU A 31 8.89 7.74 -3.63
CA GLU A 31 8.11 8.19 -2.46
C GLU A 31 6.61 8.29 -2.81
N THR A 32 5.92 7.15 -2.91
CA THR A 32 4.46 7.10 -2.98
C THR A 32 3.90 6.93 -1.58
N THR A 33 3.08 7.88 -1.13
CA THR A 33 2.35 7.82 0.13
C THR A 33 0.93 7.33 -0.10
N LEU A 34 0.43 6.50 0.82
CA LEU A 34 -0.95 6.04 0.89
C LEU A 34 -1.60 6.56 2.18
N ALA A 35 -2.83 7.07 2.08
CA ALA A 35 -3.73 7.26 3.21
C ALA A 35 -5.04 6.52 2.93
N ALA A 36 -5.63 5.89 3.93
CA ALA A 36 -6.88 5.13 3.76
C ALA A 36 -7.83 5.40 4.92
N THR A 37 -9.11 5.52 4.60
CA THR A 37 -10.23 5.69 5.53
C THR A 37 -11.34 4.71 5.17
N ASP A 38 -12.41 4.68 5.96
CA ASP A 38 -13.59 3.85 5.67
C ASP A 38 -14.31 4.26 4.36
N TRP A 39 -14.02 5.45 3.83
CA TRP A 39 -14.68 6.01 2.65
C TRP A 39 -13.84 5.92 1.37
N GLY A 40 -12.57 5.56 1.48
CA GLY A 40 -11.67 5.44 0.33
C GLY A 40 -10.21 5.58 0.73
N PHE A 41 -9.36 5.75 -0.28
CA PHE A 41 -7.93 5.96 -0.07
C PHE A 41 -7.38 7.03 -1.01
N GLU A 42 -6.31 7.67 -0.58
CA GLU A 42 -5.53 8.64 -1.34
C GLU A 42 -4.16 8.04 -1.66
N LEU A 43 -3.75 8.16 -2.93
CA LEU A 43 -2.39 7.89 -3.37
C LEU A 43 -1.77 9.22 -3.80
N SER A 44 -0.60 9.52 -3.22
CA SER A 44 0.15 10.74 -3.47
C SER A 44 1.59 10.38 -3.82
N GLY A 45 2.12 10.90 -4.92
CA GLY A 45 3.45 10.56 -5.40
C GLY A 45 4.01 11.59 -6.37
N ARG A 46 5.30 11.48 -6.67
CA ARG A 46 5.99 12.37 -7.63
C ARG A 46 5.52 12.12 -9.07
N ASP A 47 5.28 10.86 -9.41
CA ASP A 47 4.89 10.44 -10.75
C ASP A 47 3.38 10.52 -10.96
N ALA A 48 2.99 10.70 -12.21
CA ALA A 48 1.58 10.69 -12.58
C ALA A 48 0.99 9.28 -12.43
N PHE A 49 -0.18 9.19 -11.81
CA PHE A 49 -0.95 7.95 -11.74
C PHE A 49 -1.63 7.64 -13.08
N PRO A 50 -1.97 6.37 -13.35
CA PRO A 50 -2.64 6.00 -14.59
C PRO A 50 -3.97 6.74 -14.77
N ALA A 51 -4.16 7.33 -15.94
CA ALA A 51 -5.41 8.01 -16.30
C ALA A 51 -6.45 7.05 -16.91
N ASP A 52 -6.08 5.80 -17.16
CA ASP A 52 -6.90 4.82 -17.87
C ASP A 52 -7.39 3.68 -16.96
N GLU A 53 -8.62 3.24 -17.22
CA GLU A 53 -9.28 2.16 -16.48
C GLU A 53 -8.49 0.84 -16.50
N ARG A 54 -7.88 0.49 -17.65
CA ARG A 54 -7.19 -0.79 -17.84
C ARG A 54 -5.97 -0.91 -16.92
N SER A 55 -5.25 0.18 -16.70
CA SER A 55 -4.13 0.21 -15.77
C SER A 55 -4.61 0.05 -14.32
N TRP A 56 -5.70 0.72 -13.92
CA TRP A 56 -6.29 0.51 -12.59
C TRP A 56 -6.81 -0.92 -12.38
N ARG A 57 -7.40 -1.55 -13.40
CA ARG A 57 -7.81 -2.97 -13.33
C ARG A 57 -6.63 -3.92 -13.09
N ARG A 58 -5.46 -3.61 -13.66
CA ARG A 58 -4.24 -4.40 -13.43
C ARG A 58 -3.71 -4.19 -12.01
N LEU A 59 -3.69 -2.95 -11.52
CA LEU A 59 -3.22 -2.61 -10.17
C LEU A 59 -4.13 -3.17 -9.07
N LEU A 60 -5.44 -3.23 -9.32
CA LEU A 60 -6.44 -3.74 -8.38
C LEU A 60 -6.83 -5.20 -8.68
N SER A 61 -6.02 -5.94 -9.44
CA SER A 61 -6.31 -7.33 -9.73
C SER A 61 -6.15 -8.18 -8.47
N PRO A 62 -7.09 -9.09 -8.16
CA PRO A 62 -6.89 -10.11 -7.14
C PRO A 62 -5.92 -11.21 -7.59
N ASP A 63 -5.52 -11.22 -8.88
CA ASP A 63 -4.58 -12.21 -9.41
C ASP A 63 -3.23 -12.11 -8.70
N ARG A 64 -2.70 -13.25 -8.25
CA ARG A 64 -1.41 -13.33 -7.54
C ARG A 64 -1.29 -12.45 -6.29
N LEU A 65 -2.41 -12.01 -5.71
CA LEU A 65 -2.46 -11.18 -4.50
C LEU A 65 -1.63 -11.77 -3.34
N LEU A 66 -1.65 -13.09 -3.21
CA LEU A 66 -0.89 -13.82 -2.19
C LEU A 66 0.62 -13.63 -2.37
N GLU A 67 1.12 -13.87 -3.59
CA GLU A 67 2.53 -13.72 -3.92
C GLU A 67 2.97 -12.26 -3.75
N ASP A 68 2.19 -11.32 -4.26
CA ASP A 68 2.52 -9.89 -4.23
C ASP A 68 2.58 -9.34 -2.80
N LEU A 69 1.63 -9.74 -1.93
CA LEU A 69 1.66 -9.34 -0.51
C LEU A 69 2.88 -9.91 0.23
N LEU A 70 3.25 -11.15 -0.05
CA LEU A 70 4.44 -11.77 0.57
C LEU A 70 5.72 -11.06 0.13
N GLU A 71 5.81 -10.60 -1.11
CA GLU A 71 6.93 -9.80 -1.60
C GLU A 71 6.97 -8.40 -0.93
N CYS A 72 5.82 -7.72 -0.85
CA CYS A 72 5.75 -6.37 -0.27
C CYS A 72 6.00 -6.31 1.25
N LEU A 73 5.60 -7.34 1.99
CA LEU A 73 5.57 -7.30 3.47
C LEU A 73 6.80 -7.91 4.14
N ASN A 74 7.88 -8.17 3.39
CA ASN A 74 8.97 -9.03 3.85
C ASN A 74 8.41 -10.37 4.37
N GLY A 75 7.47 -10.95 3.61
CA GLY A 75 6.68 -12.11 3.99
C GLY A 75 7.51 -13.33 4.35
N THR A 76 8.76 -13.40 3.87
CA THR A 76 9.76 -14.41 4.26
C THR A 76 10.07 -14.35 5.76
N GLU A 77 10.33 -13.17 6.33
CA GLU A 77 10.64 -13.03 7.76
C GLU A 77 9.41 -13.27 8.64
N MET A 78 8.22 -12.85 8.18
CA MET A 78 6.98 -13.11 8.91
C MET A 78 6.62 -14.60 8.90
N ALA A 79 6.72 -15.25 7.73
CA ALA A 79 6.52 -16.69 7.58
C ALA A 79 7.53 -17.48 8.42
N ARG A 80 8.80 -17.06 8.46
CA ARG A 80 9.84 -17.67 9.30
C ARG A 80 9.52 -17.59 10.79
N ARG A 81 8.95 -16.47 11.27
CA ARG A 81 8.48 -16.33 12.66
C ARG A 81 7.32 -17.27 12.95
N HIS A 82 6.34 -17.34 12.05
CA HIS A 82 5.13 -18.17 12.21
C HIS A 82 5.40 -19.66 12.07
N PHE A 83 6.36 -20.04 11.22
CA PHE A 83 6.77 -21.43 11.01
C PHE A 83 7.17 -22.13 12.32
N ARG A 84 7.62 -21.38 13.34
CA ARG A 84 7.91 -21.94 14.67
C ARG A 84 6.70 -22.56 15.34
N GLU A 85 5.52 -21.95 15.22
CA GLU A 85 4.28 -22.48 15.78
C GLU A 85 3.90 -23.78 15.05
N ILE A 86 3.97 -23.76 13.72
CA ILE A 86 3.68 -24.92 12.87
C ILE A 86 4.66 -26.06 13.14
N ALA A 87 5.97 -25.78 13.21
CA ALA A 87 6.99 -26.78 13.48
C ALA A 87 6.86 -27.39 14.89
N ARG A 88 6.36 -26.62 15.87
CA ARG A 88 6.04 -27.14 17.21
C ARG A 88 4.84 -28.08 17.16
N VAL A 89 3.76 -27.70 16.49
CA VAL A 89 2.54 -28.52 16.35
C VAL A 89 2.82 -29.79 15.53
N ALA A 90 3.60 -29.68 14.45
CA ALA A 90 4.02 -30.78 13.60
C ALA A 90 5.06 -31.71 14.26
N GLY A 91 5.50 -31.42 15.50
CA GLY A 91 6.49 -32.21 16.22
C GLY A 91 7.92 -32.11 15.67
N LEU A 92 8.16 -31.26 14.67
CA LEU A 92 9.50 -31.00 14.10
C LEU A 92 10.46 -30.36 15.12
N VAL A 93 9.89 -29.73 16.15
CA VAL A 93 10.64 -29.18 17.28
C VAL A 93 10.05 -29.78 18.56
N SER A 94 10.33 -31.06 18.84
CA SER A 94 9.87 -31.73 20.06
C SER A 94 10.93 -31.80 21.17
N GLY A 95 10.51 -31.48 22.41
CA GLY A 95 10.79 -32.31 23.60
C GLY A 95 11.90 -31.89 24.58
N ALA A 96 11.48 -31.53 25.80
CA ALA A 96 12.22 -31.45 27.08
C ALA A 96 13.38 -30.42 27.21
N ARG A 97 13.16 -29.41 28.07
CA ARG A 97 14.18 -28.52 28.68
C ARG A 97 14.97 -27.57 27.75
N ARG A 98 14.64 -27.44 26.46
CA ARG A 98 15.27 -26.41 25.62
C ARG A 98 14.67 -25.03 25.91
N SER A 99 15.53 -24.00 25.98
CA SER A 99 15.06 -22.62 26.15
C SER A 99 14.36 -22.14 24.88
N ASP A 100 13.43 -21.19 25.01
CA ASP A 100 12.71 -20.60 23.87
C ASP A 100 13.65 -20.10 22.77
N ARG A 101 14.86 -19.64 23.15
CA ARG A 101 15.92 -19.22 22.23
C ARG A 101 16.47 -20.38 21.38
N GLN A 102 16.68 -21.56 21.97
CA GLN A 102 17.16 -22.75 21.24
C GLN A 102 16.09 -23.31 20.29
N THR A 103 14.83 -23.26 20.71
CA THR A 103 13.68 -23.62 19.87
C THR A 103 13.52 -22.65 18.70
N GLN A 104 13.77 -21.35 18.92
CA GLN A 104 13.77 -20.33 17.87
C GLN A 104 14.85 -20.58 16.81
N THR A 105 16.09 -20.84 17.22
CA THR A 105 17.19 -21.13 16.27
C THR A 105 16.91 -22.39 15.45
N SER A 106 16.37 -23.43 16.08
CA SER A 106 16.09 -24.72 15.41
C SER A 106 14.99 -24.60 14.35
N ALA A 107 13.89 -23.90 14.67
CA ALA A 107 12.80 -23.69 13.71
C ALA A 107 13.23 -22.81 12.53
N GLY A 108 14.06 -21.79 12.78
CA GLY A 108 14.63 -20.95 11.71
C GLY A 108 15.49 -21.77 10.75
N LEU A 109 16.40 -22.60 11.25
CA LEU A 109 17.23 -23.48 10.41
C LEU A 109 16.40 -24.47 9.58
N ILE A 110 15.37 -25.06 10.17
CA ILE A 110 14.46 -25.96 9.43
C ILE A 110 13.73 -25.20 8.32
N PHE A 111 13.26 -23.98 8.60
CA PHE A 111 12.63 -23.14 7.60
C PHE A 111 13.59 -22.83 6.44
N ASP A 112 14.83 -22.44 6.76
CA ASP A 112 15.85 -22.06 5.77
C ASP A 112 16.20 -23.27 4.88
N VAL A 113 16.40 -24.46 5.49
CA VAL A 113 16.65 -25.73 4.77
C VAL A 113 15.48 -26.11 3.87
N LEU A 114 14.23 -25.99 4.34
CA LEU A 114 13.06 -26.27 3.51
C LEU A 114 12.97 -25.28 2.35
N CYS A 115 13.26 -23.99 2.56
CA CYS A 115 13.26 -23.03 1.45
C CYS A 115 14.29 -23.37 0.37
N GLU A 116 15.46 -23.85 0.78
CA GLU A 116 16.57 -24.16 -0.14
C GLU A 116 16.43 -25.52 -0.83
N HIS A 117 15.91 -26.53 -0.13
CA HIS A 117 15.89 -27.92 -0.61
C HIS A 117 14.49 -28.48 -0.93
N ASP A 118 13.42 -27.88 -0.40
CA ASP A 118 12.04 -28.33 -0.61
C ASP A 118 11.06 -27.13 -0.59
N ALA A 119 11.23 -26.20 -1.53
CA ALA A 119 10.42 -24.99 -1.58
C ALA A 119 8.91 -25.26 -1.77
N GLY A 120 8.55 -26.48 -2.21
CA GLY A 120 7.17 -26.97 -2.32
C GLY A 120 6.58 -27.54 -1.03
N ASN A 121 7.33 -27.52 0.08
CA ASN A 121 6.90 -28.13 1.33
C ASN A 121 5.58 -27.54 1.85
N MET A 122 4.63 -28.42 2.19
CA MET A 122 3.31 -28.01 2.67
C MET A 122 3.35 -27.17 3.95
N LEU A 123 4.35 -27.35 4.82
CA LEU A 123 4.49 -26.57 6.05
C LEU A 123 4.92 -25.13 5.77
N LEU A 124 5.74 -24.91 4.74
CA LEU A 124 6.08 -23.56 4.28
C LEU A 124 4.86 -22.87 3.68
N ALA A 125 4.08 -23.57 2.86
CA ALA A 125 2.84 -23.07 2.28
C ALA A 125 1.81 -22.73 3.38
N GLN A 126 1.71 -23.57 4.41
CA GLN A 126 0.84 -23.32 5.57
C GLN A 126 1.33 -22.11 6.37
N ALA A 127 2.64 -21.97 6.60
CA ALA A 127 3.19 -20.85 7.35
C ALA A 127 2.91 -19.50 6.69
N ARG A 128 3.11 -19.42 5.37
CA ARG A 128 2.79 -18.23 4.57
C ARG A 128 1.30 -17.90 4.63
N ARG A 129 0.44 -18.89 4.43
CA ARG A 129 -1.02 -18.72 4.45
C ARG A 129 -1.53 -18.23 5.81
N GLU A 130 -1.11 -18.86 6.89
CA GLU A 130 -1.60 -18.52 8.22
C GLU A 130 -1.12 -17.15 8.71
N VAL A 131 0.08 -16.70 8.32
CA VAL A 131 0.53 -15.32 8.58
C VAL A 131 -0.44 -14.33 7.96
N LEU A 132 -0.80 -14.55 6.69
CA LEU A 132 -1.66 -13.64 5.94
C LEU A 132 -3.10 -13.66 6.43
N GLU A 133 -3.64 -14.84 6.75
CA GLU A 133 -4.98 -14.95 7.30
C GLU A 133 -5.08 -14.32 8.70
N ARG A 134 -4.08 -14.52 9.57
CA ARG A 134 -4.14 -14.03 10.96
C ARG A 134 -3.72 -12.57 11.12
N HIS A 135 -2.78 -12.07 10.33
CA HIS A 135 -2.22 -10.74 10.54
C HIS A 135 -2.73 -9.70 9.53
N PHE A 136 -3.27 -10.13 8.39
CA PHE A 136 -3.54 -9.24 7.26
C PHE A 136 -4.96 -9.30 6.71
N GLU A 137 -5.88 -9.96 7.42
CA GLU A 137 -7.27 -10.15 6.97
C GLU A 137 -7.37 -10.52 5.48
N PHE A 138 -6.44 -11.37 5.01
CA PHE A 138 -6.21 -11.61 3.58
C PHE A 138 -7.50 -11.92 2.80
N ARG A 139 -8.38 -12.73 3.40
CA ARG A 139 -9.68 -13.06 2.80
C ARG A 139 -10.55 -11.83 2.55
N ARG A 140 -10.62 -10.90 3.50
CA ARG A 140 -11.41 -9.68 3.35
C ARG A 140 -10.84 -8.78 2.26
N LEU A 141 -9.52 -8.67 2.15
CA LEU A 141 -8.86 -7.94 1.06
C LEU A 141 -9.15 -8.60 -0.30
N GLN A 142 -8.99 -9.92 -0.38
CA GLN A 142 -9.28 -10.71 -1.58
C GLN A 142 -10.75 -10.53 -2.02
N ASP A 143 -11.71 -10.72 -1.12
CA ASP A 143 -13.14 -10.55 -1.39
C ASP A 143 -13.45 -9.13 -1.90
N THR A 144 -12.77 -8.12 -1.34
CA THR A 144 -12.91 -6.73 -1.75
C THR A 144 -12.39 -6.50 -3.17
N LEU A 145 -11.20 -7.01 -3.50
CA LEU A 145 -10.62 -6.90 -4.84
C LEU A 145 -11.41 -7.68 -5.88
N GLU A 146 -11.90 -8.87 -5.55
CA GLU A 146 -12.79 -9.65 -6.41
C GLU A 146 -14.13 -8.93 -6.65
N SER A 147 -14.67 -8.26 -5.63
CA SER A 147 -15.86 -7.41 -5.76
C SER A 147 -15.60 -6.20 -6.66
N LEU A 148 -14.45 -5.52 -6.48
CA LEU A 148 -14.04 -4.38 -7.31
C LEU A 148 -13.80 -4.78 -8.76
N ALA A 149 -13.24 -5.96 -9.03
CA ALA A 149 -12.99 -6.45 -10.38
C ALA A 149 -14.28 -6.56 -11.22
N ARG A 150 -15.43 -6.80 -10.57
CA ARG A 150 -16.76 -6.90 -11.20
C ARG A 150 -17.47 -5.56 -11.36
N LYS A 151 -16.93 -4.47 -10.81
CA LYS A 151 -17.52 -3.13 -10.88
C LYS A 151 -16.97 -2.35 -12.07
N ASP A 152 -17.72 -1.34 -12.47
CA ASP A 152 -17.25 -0.33 -13.41
C ASP A 152 -16.26 0.60 -12.70
N ILE A 153 -15.06 0.72 -13.25
CA ILE A 153 -14.05 1.66 -12.76
C ILE A 153 -14.12 2.90 -13.65
N ARG A 154 -14.43 4.05 -13.05
CA ARG A 154 -14.42 5.35 -13.75
C ARG A 154 -13.29 6.21 -13.21
N VAL A 155 -12.32 6.52 -14.07
CA VAL A 155 -11.25 7.45 -13.75
C VAL A 155 -11.71 8.85 -14.17
N VAL A 156 -11.85 9.74 -13.20
CA VAL A 156 -12.33 11.11 -13.44
C VAL A 156 -11.26 12.09 -12.95
N GLU A 157 -10.68 12.85 -13.88
CA GLU A 157 -9.79 13.94 -13.54
C GLU A 157 -10.63 15.14 -13.07
N THR A 158 -10.36 15.61 -11.86
CA THR A 158 -11.09 16.73 -11.24
C THR A 158 -10.19 17.96 -11.14
N ALA A 159 -10.65 19.10 -11.67
CA ALA A 159 -9.91 20.37 -11.61
C ALA A 159 -9.75 20.94 -10.19
N ARG A 160 -10.57 20.46 -9.25
CA ARG A 160 -10.56 20.80 -7.82
C ARG A 160 -10.86 19.55 -7.00
N LEU A 161 -10.53 19.58 -5.71
CA LEU A 161 -10.83 18.48 -4.80
C LEU A 161 -12.34 18.19 -4.81
N SER A 162 -12.72 16.91 -4.90
CA SER A 162 -14.14 16.54 -4.87
C SER A 162 -14.66 16.55 -3.41
N PRO A 163 -15.97 16.76 -3.19
CA PRO A 163 -16.55 16.67 -1.85
C PRO A 163 -16.28 15.34 -1.15
N LEU A 164 -16.20 14.23 -1.91
CA LEU A 164 -15.88 12.90 -1.38
C LEU A 164 -14.38 12.71 -1.08
N ALA A 165 -13.50 13.40 -1.80
CA ALA A 165 -12.06 13.36 -1.55
C ALA A 165 -11.65 14.28 -0.39
N PHE A 166 -12.45 15.29 -0.06
CA PHE A 166 -12.13 16.27 0.97
C PHE A 166 -11.88 15.68 2.36
N PRO A 167 -12.74 14.81 2.92
CA PRO A 167 -12.50 14.21 4.24
C PRO A 167 -11.18 13.43 4.31
N ILE A 168 -10.87 12.66 3.26
CA ILE A 168 -9.65 11.82 3.18
C ILE A 168 -8.41 12.73 3.17
N TRP A 169 -8.43 13.75 2.32
CA TRP A 169 -7.35 14.74 2.24
C TRP A 169 -7.17 15.53 3.54
N ALA A 170 -8.28 15.96 4.16
CA ALA A 170 -8.26 16.75 5.39
C ALA A 170 -7.65 15.97 6.57
N GLU A 171 -8.00 14.69 6.71
CA GLU A 171 -7.42 13.80 7.72
C GLU A 171 -5.91 13.61 7.50
N HIS A 172 -5.48 13.42 6.24
CA HIS A 172 -4.07 13.27 5.89
C HIS A 172 -3.23 14.53 6.19
N ILE A 173 -3.76 15.72 5.90
CA ILE A 173 -3.05 16.97 6.22
C ILE A 173 -3.04 17.23 7.72
N GLN A 174 -4.11 16.90 8.45
CA GLN A 174 -4.17 17.03 9.90
C GLN A 174 -3.06 16.23 10.59
N SER A 175 -2.80 15.00 10.13
CA SER A 175 -1.75 14.16 10.72
C SER A 175 -0.34 14.76 10.56
N ARG A 176 -0.17 15.71 9.63
CA ARG A 176 1.11 16.38 9.34
C ARG A 176 1.24 17.78 9.95
N LEU A 177 0.14 18.40 10.39
CA LEU A 177 0.12 19.78 10.88
C LEU A 177 -0.40 19.87 12.32
N THR A 178 0.49 20.19 13.24
CA THR A 178 0.15 20.56 14.62
C THR A 178 -0.14 22.06 14.68
N THR A 179 -1.34 22.52 14.33
CA THR A 179 -1.66 23.94 14.59
C THR A 179 -3.13 24.14 14.92
N GLN A 180 -3.36 24.90 15.99
CA GLN A 180 -4.66 25.24 16.58
C GLN A 180 -5.64 26.00 15.67
N GLY A 181 -5.27 26.34 14.42
CA GLY A 181 -6.15 26.98 13.42
C GLY A 181 -6.62 26.07 12.28
N TRP A 182 -6.28 24.78 12.31
CA TRP A 182 -6.57 23.84 11.22
C TRP A 182 -8.08 23.54 11.04
N LEU A 183 -8.80 23.37 12.15
CA LEU A 183 -10.23 23.05 12.13
C LEU A 183 -11.09 24.15 11.49
N GLU A 184 -10.78 25.41 11.81
CA GLU A 184 -11.47 26.57 11.20
C GLU A 184 -11.22 26.63 9.69
N ARG A 185 -9.99 26.36 9.25
CA ARG A 185 -9.63 26.36 7.82
C ARG A 185 -10.32 25.24 7.03
N ILE A 186 -10.42 24.04 7.60
CA ILE A 186 -11.19 22.93 7.00
C ILE A 186 -12.66 23.32 6.85
N ALA A 187 -13.26 23.89 7.90
CA ALA A 187 -14.68 24.22 7.90
C ALA A 187 -15.05 25.22 6.78
N ASP A 188 -14.17 26.19 6.51
CA ASP A 188 -14.36 27.13 5.40
C ASP A 188 -14.20 26.47 4.03
N MET A 189 -13.18 25.62 3.86
CA MET A 189 -12.97 24.89 2.61
C MET A 189 -14.12 23.91 2.29
N ALA A 190 -14.67 23.24 3.31
CA ALA A 190 -15.83 22.37 3.15
C ALA A 190 -17.05 23.14 2.62
N ARG A 191 -17.30 24.34 3.17
CA ARG A 191 -18.41 25.21 2.75
C ARG A 191 -18.27 25.67 1.29
N GLU A 192 -17.07 26.06 0.88
CA GLU A 192 -16.78 26.41 -0.52
C GLU A 192 -17.05 25.24 -1.48
N LEU A 193 -16.72 24.01 -1.08
CA LEU A 193 -16.96 22.82 -1.89
C LEU A 193 -18.45 22.46 -1.98
N GLU A 194 -19.23 22.64 -0.91
CA GLU A 194 -20.68 22.41 -0.91
C GLU A 194 -21.41 23.39 -1.84
N GLU A 195 -21.10 24.70 -1.76
CA GLU A 195 -21.66 25.73 -2.65
C GLU A 195 -21.34 25.44 -4.12
N ALA A 196 -20.12 24.98 -4.38
CA ALA A 196 -19.68 24.68 -5.72
C ALA A 196 -20.22 23.35 -6.26
N ALA A 197 -20.70 22.44 -5.40
CA ALA A 197 -21.36 21.20 -5.77
C ALA A 197 -22.88 21.36 -5.96
N GLY A 198 -23.52 22.25 -5.19
CA GLY A 198 -24.96 22.54 -5.26
C GLY A 198 -25.37 23.45 -6.43
N SER A 199 -24.42 24.04 -7.16
CA SER A 199 -24.66 24.91 -8.32
C SER A 199 -24.67 24.19 -9.68
N ARG A 200 -24.87 22.87 -9.69
CA ARG A 200 -24.91 22.02 -10.90
C ARG A 200 -26.24 21.30 -11.09
#